data_AF-A0A357D4X3-F1
#
_entry.id   AF-A0A357D4X3-F1
#
_cell.length_a   1.000
_cell.length_b   1.000
_cell.length_c   1.000
_cell.angle_alpha   90.00
_cell.angle_beta   90.00
_cell.angle_gamma   90.00
#
_symmetry.space_group_name_H-M   'P 1'
#
loop_
_entity.id
_entity.type
_entity.pdbx_description
1 polymer ?
#
loop_
_entity_poly.entity_id
_entity_poly.type
_entity_poly.pdbx_seq_one_letter_code
_entity_poly.pdbx_strand_id
1 'polypeptide(L)'
;RIIGGFEEPTSGDLLFDGVKINNLPPYKRKVNTVFQKYALFPHLNVFENVAFGLKIKKLDQKVIAKKVRLMLGLVNLAGYEQREIDSLSGGQQQRV
;
A
#
# COMPACT_ATOMS: atom_id res chain seq x y z
N ARG A 1 5.89 6.07 12.39
CA ARG A 1 4.88 5.13 12.94
C ARG A 1 3.70 5.87 13.54
N ILE A 2 3.94 6.93 14.32
CA ILE A 2 2.90 7.81 14.91
C ILE A 2 1.91 8.38 13.89
N ILE A 3 2.37 8.95 12.77
CA ILE A 3 1.46 9.52 11.74
C ILE A 3 0.50 8.46 11.18
N GLY A 4 1.02 7.27 10.89
CA GLY A 4 0.23 6.11 10.44
C GLY A 4 -0.64 5.46 11.51
N GLY A 5 -0.54 5.89 12.78
CA GLY A 5 -1.32 5.35 13.90
C GLY A 5 -0.78 4.04 14.48
N PHE A 6 0.44 3.63 14.11
CA PHE A 6 1.08 2.41 14.60
C PHE A 6 1.78 2.58 15.96
N GLU A 7 1.74 3.78 16.51
CA GLU A 7 2.36 4.18 17.77
C GLU A 7 1.66 5.46 18.25
N GLU A 8 1.49 5.62 19.56
CA GLU A 8 0.86 6.80 20.14
C GLU A 8 1.91 7.85 20.50
N PRO A 9 1.66 9.15 20.25
CA PRO A 9 2.56 10.20 20.69
C PRO A 9 2.52 10.31 22.23
N THR A 10 3.69 10.42 22.86
CA THR A 10 3.79 10.62 24.32
C THR A 10 3.10 11.91 24.77
N SER A 11 3.17 12.96 23.97
CA SER A 11 2.48 14.23 24.20
C SER A 11 2.26 14.99 22.89
N GLY A 12 1.38 15.99 22.93
CA GLY A 12 1.08 16.84 21.78
C GLY A 12 -0.04 16.32 20.87
N ASP A 13 -0.41 17.17 19.91
CA ASP A 13 -1.52 16.93 18.99
C ASP A 13 -1.01 16.62 17.60
N LEU A 14 -1.58 15.56 17.00
CA LEU A 14 -1.36 15.22 15.61
C LEU A 14 -2.54 15.74 14.79
N LEU A 15 -2.26 16.73 13.94
CA LEU A 15 -3.23 17.34 13.06
C LEU A 15 -3.05 16.83 11.62
N PHE A 16 -4.14 16.51 10.95
CA PHE A 16 -4.18 16.24 9.51
C PHE A 16 -5.25 17.14 8.89
N ASP A 17 -4.87 18.02 7.97
CA ASP A 17 -5.72 19.08 7.42
C ASP A 17 -6.43 19.91 8.53
N GLY A 18 -5.71 20.22 9.61
CA GLY A 18 -6.23 20.96 10.76
C GLY A 18 -7.12 20.17 11.72
N VAL A 19 -7.43 18.90 11.43
CA VAL A 19 -8.25 18.04 12.28
C VAL A 19 -7.35 17.16 13.15
N LYS A 20 -7.62 17.10 14.46
CA LYS A 20 -6.93 16.22 15.40
C LYS A 20 -7.24 14.75 15.11
N ILE A 21 -6.20 13.95 14.93
CA ILE A 21 -6.30 12.53 14.55
C ILE A 21 -5.64 11.57 15.55
N ASN A 22 -5.22 12.01 16.74
CA ASN A 22 -4.58 11.17 17.76
C ASN A 22 -5.35 9.86 18.02
N ASN A 23 -6.68 9.94 18.16
CA ASN A 23 -7.54 8.81 18.52
C ASN A 23 -8.08 8.02 17.32
N LEU A 24 -7.69 8.38 16.09
CA LEU A 24 -8.09 7.61 14.91
C LEU A 24 -7.24 6.35 14.80
N PRO A 25 -7.83 5.15 14.72
CA PRO A 25 -7.07 3.94 14.45
C PRO A 25 -6.46 3.99 13.03
N PRO A 26 -5.35 3.28 12.76
CA PRO A 26 -4.63 3.33 11.48
C PRO A 26 -5.51 3.27 10.24
N TYR A 27 -6.46 2.34 10.21
CA TYR A 27 -7.34 2.10 9.05
C TYR A 27 -8.34 3.23 8.76
N LYS A 28 -8.54 4.17 9.70
CA LYS A 28 -9.37 5.37 9.50
C LYS A 28 -8.54 6.61 9.14
N ARG A 29 -7.21 6.53 9.23
CA ARG A 29 -6.35 7.66 8.87
C ARG A 29 -6.19 7.71 7.36
N LYS A 30 -6.35 8.90 6.78
CA LYS A 30 -6.20 9.14 5.33
C LYS A 30 -4.74 9.23 4.89
N VAL A 31 -3.90 8.30 5.38
CA VAL A 31 -2.47 8.24 5.09
C VAL A 31 -2.12 6.85 4.56
N ASN A 32 -1.28 6.80 3.54
CA ASN A 32 -0.71 5.54 3.06
C ASN A 32 0.70 5.40 3.63
N THR A 33 1.06 4.20 4.09
CA THR A 33 2.38 3.92 4.68
C THR A 33 3.10 2.87 3.84
N VAL A 34 4.32 3.20 3.39
CA VAL A 34 5.25 2.23 2.80
C VAL A 34 6.20 1.76 3.90
N PHE A 35 6.28 0.43 4.12
CA PHE A 35 7.07 -0.16 5.21
C PHE A 35 8.50 -0.48 4.76
N GLN A 36 9.46 -0.37 5.69
CA GLN A 36 10.88 -0.67 5.44
C GLN A 36 11.14 -2.17 5.24
N LYS A 37 10.44 -3.04 5.97
CA LYS A 37 10.37 -4.47 5.66
C LYS A 37 9.16 -4.65 4.77
N TYR A 38 9.38 -5.05 3.52
CA TYR A 38 8.35 -5.08 2.47
C TYR A 38 7.14 -5.85 2.97
N ALA A 39 6.09 -5.12 3.35
CA ALA A 39 4.85 -5.65 3.91
C ALA A 39 3.97 -6.24 2.80
N LEU A 40 4.61 -6.95 1.87
CA LEU A 40 3.99 -7.65 0.77
C LEU A 40 3.37 -8.93 1.31
N PHE A 41 2.22 -9.29 0.76
CA PHE A 41 1.54 -10.53 1.05
C PHE A 41 2.23 -11.65 0.25
N PRO A 42 2.93 -12.59 0.91
CA PRO A 42 3.75 -13.59 0.22
C PRO A 42 2.92 -14.65 -0.51
N HIS A 43 1.65 -14.78 -0.17
CA HIS A 43 0.69 -15.71 -0.79
C HIS A 43 -0.09 -15.10 -1.96
N LEU A 44 0.24 -13.86 -2.34
CA LEU A 44 -0.37 -13.12 -3.43
C LEU A 44 0.70 -12.80 -4.47
N ASN A 45 0.35 -12.81 -5.75
CA ASN A 45 1.27 -12.35 -6.80
C ASN A 45 1.39 -10.82 -6.83
N VAL A 46 2.25 -10.29 -7.70
CA VAL A 46 2.46 -8.82 -7.87
C VAL A 46 1.15 -8.09 -8.14
N PHE A 47 0.33 -8.57 -9.07
CA PHE A 47 -0.94 -7.92 -9.41
C PHE A 47 -1.86 -7.86 -8.19
N GLU A 48 -1.97 -8.95 -7.44
CA GLU A 48 -2.83 -9.06 -6.28
C GLU A 48 -2.37 -8.18 -5.11
N ASN A 49 -1.07 -8.07 -4.88
CA ASN A 49 -0.49 -7.15 -3.90
C ASN A 49 -0.88 -5.70 -4.20
N VAL A 50 -0.66 -5.24 -5.45
CA VAL A 50 -1.00 -3.87 -5.86
C VAL A 50 -2.51 -3.64 -5.91
N ALA A 51 -3.29 -4.66 -6.29
CA ALA A 51 -4.75 -4.59 -6.39
C ALA A 51 -5.47 -4.63 -5.04
N PHE A 52 -4.82 -5.11 -3.97
CA PHE A 52 -5.45 -5.44 -2.68
C PHE A 52 -6.32 -4.30 -2.13
N GLY A 53 -5.76 -3.09 -2.02
CA GLY A 53 -6.51 -1.93 -1.51
C GLY A 53 -7.66 -1.49 -2.42
N LEU A 54 -7.57 -1.74 -3.72
CA LEU A 54 -8.64 -1.43 -4.67
C LEU A 54 -9.78 -2.45 -4.59
N LYS A 55 -9.46 -3.75 -4.39
CA LYS A 55 -10.43 -4.82 -4.15
C LYS A 55 -11.22 -4.58 -2.86
N ILE A 56 -10.56 -4.16 -1.77
CA ILE A 56 -11.24 -3.79 -0.50
C ILE A 56 -12.24 -2.65 -0.72
N LYS A 57 -11.90 -1.68 -1.57
CA LYS A 57 -12.79 -0.57 -1.95
C LYS A 57 -13.92 -0.98 -2.92
N LYS A 58 -14.02 -2.27 -3.28
CA LYS A 58 -15.04 -2.82 -4.18
C LYS A 58 -15.13 -2.10 -5.53
N LEU A 59 -13.98 -1.68 -6.06
CA LEU A 59 -13.90 -1.09 -7.40
C LEU A 59 -14.16 -2.16 -8.48
N ASP A 60 -14.65 -1.72 -9.64
CA ASP A 60 -14.86 -2.61 -10.79
C ASP A 60 -13.55 -3.27 -11.25
N GLN A 61 -13.63 -4.55 -11.63
CA GLN A 61 -12.46 -5.34 -11.99
C GLN A 61 -11.69 -4.78 -13.20
N LYS A 62 -12.37 -4.17 -14.18
CA LYS A 62 -11.71 -3.53 -15.33
C LYS A 62 -10.97 -2.27 -14.89
N VAL A 63 -11.55 -1.51 -13.97
CA VAL A 63 -10.92 -0.32 -13.38
C VAL A 63 -9.67 -0.71 -12.57
N ILE A 64 -9.76 -1.78 -11.76
CA ILE A 64 -8.62 -2.32 -11.01
C ILE A 64 -7.51 -2.72 -11.98
N ALA A 65 -7.81 -3.55 -12.99
CA ALA A 65 -6.81 -4.03 -13.94
C ALA A 65 -6.11 -2.88 -14.68
N LYS A 66 -6.87 -1.85 -15.10
CA LYS A 66 -6.31 -0.66 -15.75
C LYS A 66 -5.37 0.11 -14.83
N LYS A 67 -5.77 0.33 -13.58
CA LYS A 67 -4.95 1.07 -12.59
C LYS A 67 -3.68 0.32 -12.23
N VAL A 68 -3.76 -0.99 -12.00
CA VAL A 68 -2.59 -1.82 -11.65
C VAL A 68 -1.57 -1.81 -12.78
N ARG A 69 -1.98 -2.08 -14.03
CA ARG A 69 -1.07 -2.07 -15.18
C ARG A 69 -0.39 -0.72 -15.39
N LEU A 70 -1.14 0.38 -15.22
CA LEU A 70 -0.57 1.71 -15.29
C LEU A 70 0.53 1.92 -14.24
N MET A 71 0.27 1.54 -12.99
CA MET A 71 1.24 1.71 -11.90
C MET A 71 2.48 0.83 -12.10
N LEU A 72 2.31 -0.43 -12.51
CA LEU A 72 3.43 -1.31 -12.83
C LEU A 72 4.29 -0.78 -13.98
N GLY A 73 3.68 -0.15 -14.98
CA GLY A 73 4.42 0.55 -16.04
C GLY A 73 5.29 1.68 -15.51
N LEU A 74 4.79 2.50 -14.59
CA LEU A 74 5.53 3.62 -14.00
C LEU A 74 6.75 3.18 -13.18
N VAL A 75 6.69 2.01 -12.56
CA VAL A 75 7.77 1.48 -11.71
C VAL A 75 8.66 0.45 -12.44
N ASN A 76 8.56 0.38 -13.77
CA ASN A 76 9.31 -0.55 -14.62
C ASN A 76 9.15 -2.03 -14.21
N LEU A 77 7.90 -2.43 -13.95
CA LEU A 77 7.47 -3.80 -13.63
C LEU A 77 6.35 -4.29 -14.58
N ALA A 78 6.22 -3.70 -15.76
CA ALA A 78 5.31 -4.21 -16.77
C ALA A 78 5.67 -5.66 -17.16
N GLY A 79 4.68 -6.55 -17.24
CA GLY A 79 4.90 -7.98 -17.51
C GLY A 79 5.19 -8.82 -16.26
N TYR A 80 5.24 -8.21 -15.07
CA TYR A 80 5.49 -8.92 -13.81
C TYR A 80 4.20 -9.25 -13.04
N GLU A 81 3.03 -8.94 -13.61
CA GLU A 81 1.72 -9.04 -12.96
C GLU A 81 1.47 -10.41 -12.30
N GLN A 82 1.88 -11.48 -12.97
CA GLN A 82 1.63 -12.86 -12.55
C GLN A 82 2.81 -13.48 -11.79
N ARG A 83 3.86 -12.71 -11.50
CA ARG A 83 5.02 -13.24 -10.76
C ARG A 83 4.71 -13.30 -9.27
N GLU A 84 5.20 -14.35 -8.63
CA GLU A 84 5.22 -14.46 -7.17
C GLU A 84 6.24 -13.49 -6.57
N ILE A 85 5.93 -12.93 -5.39
CA ILE A 85 6.78 -11.93 -4.73
C ILE A 85 8.17 -12.49 -4.41
N ASP A 86 8.26 -13.77 -4.06
CA ASP A 86 9.52 -14.43 -3.72
C ASP A 86 10.44 -14.65 -4.93
N SER A 87 9.90 -14.52 -6.15
CA SER A 87 10.70 -14.58 -7.40
C SER A 87 11.36 -13.25 -7.78
N LEU A 88 11.08 -12.19 -7.02
CA LEU A 88 11.57 -10.83 -7.28
C LEU A 88 12.86 -10.52 -6.51
N SER A 89 13.71 -9.71 -7.10
CA SER A 89 14.84 -9.12 -6.37
C SER A 89 14.33 -8.15 -5.30
N GLY A 90 15.13 -7.88 -4.25
CA GLY A 90 14.73 -6.95 -3.19
C GLY A 90 14.40 -5.54 -3.72
N GLY A 91 15.11 -5.05 -4.75
CA GLY A 91 14.81 -3.77 -5.39
C GLY A 91 13.53 -3.80 -6.25
N GLN A 92 13.12 -4.97 -6.76
CA GLN A 92 11.83 -5.14 -7.41
C GLN A 92 10.71 -5.19 -6.37
N GLN A 93 10.89 -5.94 -5.27
CA GLN A 93 9.95 -5.98 -4.15
C GLN A 93 9.70 -4.59 -3.55
N GLN A 94 10.73 -3.75 -3.45
CA GLN A 94 10.58 -2.37 -2.97
C GLN A 94 9.66 -1.50 -3.84
N ARG A 95 9.51 -1.84 -5.13
CA ARG A 95 8.69 -1.09 -6.09
C ARG A 95 7.26 -1.62 -6.24
N VAL A 96 6.96 -2.80 -5.70
CA VAL A 96 5.61 -3.37 -5.60
C VAL A 96 4.87 -2.72 -4.44
#